data_AF-B2TH90-F1
#
_entry.id   AF-B2TH90-F1
#
_cell.length_a   1.000
_cell.length_b   1.000
_cell.length_c   1.000
_cell.angle_alpha   90.00
_cell.angle_beta   90.00
_cell.angle_gamma   90.00
#
_symmetry.space_group_name_H-M   'P 1'
#
loop_
_entity.id
_entity.type
_entity.pdbx_description
1 polymer ?
#
loop_
_entity_poly.entity_id
_entity_poly.type
_entity_poly.pdbx_seq_one_letter_code
_entity_poly.pdbx_strand_id
1 'polypeptide(L)'
;MEAQFITVSQGARRVDVPDGEGYLKAIESGPSNGLPEGRYNLAEAIEAARDIGHEYHGHVLHQDAKHLFQLVGKEVIKHELTEMAAEQIPEIGKAIAVTYSGAGPHFDPLSIDGINTAAEQPPHKQAEAEHGAAAMSDPRDEAEREYDYLMNAAFERTLHDELRPRNAERRAESTNTRQAAADNGASPSQAQQEQQPQQQRQQQAQEQQQRQAEPQVADTTRNEVRADLIELFTHDPQGIEKFVASEAGDMKGLLAGAKLQEIQGKMDRNIEYAFEMKSVHPDLFGKLADDALKTKVAAHEKYDALAQKRDAGKGGKETDEQERAQERERGNRAAVGSVRTSVEARVHETREVLARSAGLAPMVAVNAMKNNNNAQKAKGPDDQAKTKRGMSM
;
A
#
# COMPACT_ATOMS: atom_id res chain seq x y z
N MET A 1 15.04 -14.97 -23.90
CA MET A 1 14.28 -13.95 -23.15
C MET A 1 13.21 -14.72 -22.41
N GLU A 2 13.12 -14.55 -21.11
CA GLU A 2 12.09 -15.21 -20.29
C GLU A 2 10.79 -14.41 -20.42
N ALA A 3 9.65 -15.10 -20.44
CA ALA A 3 8.35 -14.46 -20.50
C ALA A 3 8.06 -13.80 -19.15
N GLN A 4 7.62 -12.53 -19.13
CA GLN A 4 7.33 -11.85 -17.86
C GLN A 4 5.83 -11.72 -17.61
N PHE A 5 5.00 -11.52 -18.63
CA PHE A 5 3.55 -11.45 -18.47
C PHE A 5 2.83 -12.37 -19.46
N ILE A 6 1.77 -13.03 -18.98
CA ILE A 6 0.78 -13.71 -19.81
C ILE A 6 -0.51 -12.92 -19.73
N THR A 7 -0.94 -12.36 -20.86
CA THR A 7 -2.22 -11.64 -20.96
C THR A 7 -3.24 -12.53 -21.66
N VAL A 8 -4.32 -12.87 -20.97
CA VAL A 8 -5.44 -13.65 -21.52
C VAL A 8 -6.66 -12.74 -21.64
N SER A 9 -7.15 -12.54 -22.87
CA SER A 9 -8.33 -11.71 -23.12
C SER A 9 -8.99 -12.08 -24.44
N GLN A 10 -10.32 -12.00 -24.51
CA GLN A 10 -11.15 -12.25 -25.70
C GLN A 10 -10.90 -13.62 -26.36
N GLY A 11 -10.61 -14.65 -25.56
CA GLY A 11 -10.28 -15.99 -26.05
C GLY A 11 -8.87 -16.17 -26.62
N ALA A 12 -8.01 -15.15 -26.52
CA ALA A 12 -6.61 -15.20 -26.95
C ALA A 12 -5.65 -15.12 -25.75
N ARG A 13 -4.56 -15.90 -25.82
CA ARG A 13 -3.36 -15.77 -24.99
C ARG A 13 -2.34 -14.90 -25.73
N ARG A 14 -1.65 -14.04 -24.99
CA ARG A 14 -0.45 -13.33 -25.42
C ARG A 14 0.67 -13.52 -24.40
N VAL A 15 1.89 -13.68 -24.90
CA VAL A 15 3.11 -13.69 -24.09
C VAL A 15 3.80 -12.36 -24.31
N ASP A 16 3.83 -11.54 -23.27
CA ASP A 16 4.31 -10.15 -23.31
C ASP A 16 5.63 -10.01 -22.50
N VAL A 17 6.63 -9.35 -23.09
CA VAL A 17 7.99 -9.16 -22.54
C VAL A 17 8.34 -7.67 -22.60
N PRO A 18 9.09 -7.09 -21.64
CA PRO A 18 9.58 -5.72 -21.74
C PRO A 18 10.48 -5.53 -22.96
N ASP A 19 10.29 -4.43 -23.69
CA ASP A 19 11.18 -4.03 -24.78
C ASP A 19 12.48 -3.33 -24.32
N GLY A 20 12.53 -2.94 -23.04
CA GLY A 20 13.62 -2.16 -22.44
C GLY A 20 13.37 -0.65 -22.42
N GLU A 21 12.34 -0.17 -23.12
CA GLU A 21 11.89 1.25 -23.12
C GLU A 21 10.72 1.48 -22.14
N GLY A 22 10.22 0.40 -21.52
CA GLY A 22 9.16 0.41 -20.52
C GLY A 22 7.80 -0.05 -21.05
N TYR A 23 7.71 -0.46 -22.31
CA TYR A 23 6.49 -1.03 -22.89
C TYR A 23 6.54 -2.55 -22.92
N LEU A 24 5.36 -3.16 -22.99
CA LEU A 24 5.21 -4.60 -23.18
C LEU A 24 5.03 -4.93 -24.66
N LYS A 25 5.93 -5.77 -25.17
CA LYS A 25 5.91 -6.29 -26.53
C LYS A 25 5.45 -7.75 -26.51
N ALA A 26 4.38 -8.04 -27.24
CA ALA A 26 3.98 -9.43 -27.48
C ALA A 26 5.06 -10.13 -28.32
N ILE A 27 5.62 -11.21 -27.79
CA ILE A 27 6.54 -12.10 -28.51
C ILE A 27 5.82 -13.29 -29.14
N GLU A 28 4.68 -13.68 -28.57
CA GLU A 28 3.86 -14.83 -28.98
C GLU A 28 2.38 -14.51 -28.76
N SER A 29 1.51 -15.05 -29.61
CA SER A 29 0.06 -15.03 -29.40
C SER A 29 -0.58 -16.31 -29.94
N GLY A 30 -1.59 -16.82 -29.24
CA GLY A 30 -2.35 -18.00 -29.63
C GLY A 30 -3.75 -18.00 -29.00
N PRO A 31 -4.54 -19.07 -29.17
CA PRO A 31 -5.79 -19.24 -28.45
C PRO A 31 -5.56 -19.35 -26.93
N SER A 32 -6.56 -18.97 -26.12
CA SER A 32 -6.50 -19.15 -24.67
C SER A 32 -6.75 -20.59 -24.22
N ASN A 33 -7.30 -21.44 -25.10
CA ASN A 33 -7.59 -22.86 -24.82
C ASN A 33 -8.41 -23.11 -23.54
N GLY A 34 -9.27 -22.16 -23.16
CA GLY A 34 -10.08 -22.23 -21.93
C GLY A 34 -9.48 -21.54 -20.71
N LEU A 35 -8.25 -21.01 -20.79
CA LEU A 35 -7.67 -20.18 -19.73
C LEU A 35 -8.58 -18.98 -19.40
N PRO A 36 -8.78 -18.65 -18.10
CA PRO A 36 -9.57 -17.51 -17.67
C PRO A 36 -8.94 -16.18 -18.13
N GLU A 37 -9.78 -15.14 -18.27
CA GLU A 37 -9.29 -13.80 -18.60
C GLU A 37 -8.54 -13.18 -17.41
N GLY A 38 -7.39 -12.57 -17.69
CA GLY A 38 -6.52 -11.97 -16.68
C GLY A 38 -5.17 -11.53 -17.26
N ARG A 39 -4.34 -10.92 -16.41
CA ARG A 39 -2.92 -10.69 -16.68
C ARG A 39 -2.12 -11.28 -15.54
N TYR A 40 -1.25 -12.22 -15.86
CA TYR A 40 -0.49 -13.02 -14.91
C TYR A 40 0.98 -12.65 -15.01
N ASN A 41 1.63 -12.40 -13.88
CA ASN A 41 3.06 -12.07 -13.83
C ASN A 41 3.86 -13.34 -13.53
N LEU A 42 4.72 -13.75 -14.47
CA LEU A 42 5.55 -14.95 -14.31
C LEU A 42 6.79 -14.72 -13.45
N ALA A 43 7.16 -13.45 -13.21
CA ALA A 43 8.24 -13.10 -12.28
C ALA A 43 7.80 -13.13 -10.80
N GLU A 44 6.49 -13.16 -10.54
CA GLU A 44 5.86 -13.33 -9.22
C GLU A 44 5.33 -14.77 -9.02
N ALA A 45 5.66 -15.70 -9.92
CA ALA A 45 5.22 -17.09 -9.82
C ALA A 45 5.93 -17.81 -8.66
N ILE A 46 5.13 -18.48 -7.82
CA ILE A 46 5.59 -19.22 -6.64
C ILE A 46 6.28 -20.51 -7.11
N GLU A 47 7.49 -20.78 -6.64
CA GLU A 47 8.17 -22.04 -6.98
C GLU A 47 7.50 -23.22 -6.28
N ALA A 48 7.22 -24.29 -7.02
CA ALA A 48 6.54 -25.47 -6.50
C ALA A 48 7.38 -26.16 -5.42
N ALA A 49 6.75 -26.43 -4.27
CA ALA A 49 7.32 -27.27 -3.22
C ALA A 49 7.47 -28.70 -3.73
N ARG A 50 8.69 -29.25 -3.67
CA ARG A 50 9.01 -30.59 -4.19
C ARG A 50 8.83 -31.70 -3.14
N ASP A 51 8.29 -31.38 -1.96
CA ASP A 51 8.10 -32.34 -0.88
C ASP A 51 7.05 -33.40 -1.24
N ILE A 52 7.32 -34.64 -0.84
CA ILE A 52 6.61 -35.82 -1.34
C ILE A 52 5.15 -35.79 -0.88
N GLY A 53 4.23 -35.77 -1.85
CA GLY A 53 2.79 -35.72 -1.61
C GLY A 53 2.15 -34.33 -1.69
N HIS A 54 2.91 -33.28 -2.06
CA HIS A 54 2.28 -32.06 -2.56
C HIS A 54 1.72 -32.27 -3.97
N GLU A 55 0.51 -31.76 -4.18
CA GLU A 55 -0.25 -31.84 -5.43
C GLU A 55 -0.84 -30.47 -5.78
N TYR A 56 -0.72 -30.06 -7.03
CA TYR A 56 -1.17 -28.76 -7.53
C TYR A 56 -2.24 -28.92 -8.62
N HIS A 57 -3.47 -28.45 -8.37
CA HIS A 57 -4.62 -28.59 -9.28
C HIS A 57 -4.89 -27.30 -10.05
N GLY A 58 -4.76 -27.32 -11.38
CA GLY A 58 -4.82 -26.08 -12.14
C GLY A 58 -4.62 -26.21 -13.65
N HIS A 59 -4.69 -25.08 -14.35
CA HIS A 59 -4.54 -25.02 -15.82
C HIS A 59 -3.10 -24.67 -16.22
N VAL A 60 -2.59 -25.27 -17.29
CA VAL A 60 -1.29 -24.89 -17.88
C VAL A 60 -1.39 -23.48 -18.47
N LEU A 61 -0.74 -22.51 -17.86
CA LEU A 61 -0.76 -21.10 -18.27
C LEU A 61 0.27 -20.81 -19.36
N HIS A 62 1.50 -21.29 -19.17
CA HIS A 62 2.63 -21.10 -20.09
C HIS A 62 3.70 -22.19 -19.91
N GLN A 63 4.61 -22.27 -20.86
CA GLN A 63 5.72 -23.22 -20.90
C GLN A 63 6.92 -22.50 -21.53
N ASP A 64 8.08 -22.52 -20.87
CA ASP A 64 9.37 -22.16 -21.47
C ASP A 64 10.28 -23.41 -21.64
N ALA A 65 11.57 -23.23 -21.94
CA ALA A 65 12.51 -24.33 -22.16
C ALA A 65 13.02 -25.01 -20.86
N LYS A 66 12.64 -24.49 -19.69
CA LYS A 66 13.07 -24.90 -18.34
C LYS A 66 11.93 -24.96 -17.33
N HIS A 67 10.86 -24.17 -17.51
CA HIS A 67 9.76 -24.10 -16.56
C HIS A 67 8.38 -24.31 -17.20
N LEU A 68 7.49 -24.98 -16.47
CA LEU A 68 6.06 -25.02 -16.72
C LEU A 68 5.38 -24.09 -15.71
N PHE A 69 4.45 -23.25 -16.17
CA PHE A 69 3.68 -22.35 -15.32
C PHE A 69 2.23 -22.81 -15.26
N GLN A 70 1.74 -23.13 -14.07
CA GLN A 70 0.37 -23.59 -13.81
C GLN A 70 -0.41 -22.48 -13.07
N LEU A 71 -1.66 -22.24 -13.46
CA LEU A 71 -2.58 -21.35 -12.74
C LEU A 71 -3.42 -22.19 -11.76
N VAL A 72 -3.13 -22.06 -10.47
CA VAL A 72 -3.80 -22.75 -9.36
C VAL A 72 -4.67 -21.72 -8.62
N GLY A 73 -5.98 -21.79 -8.83
CA GLY A 73 -6.93 -20.79 -8.34
C GLY A 73 -6.69 -19.39 -8.92
N LYS A 74 -5.88 -18.59 -8.22
CA LYS A 74 -5.40 -17.26 -8.66
C LYS A 74 -3.88 -17.16 -8.77
N GLU A 75 -3.15 -18.08 -8.16
CA GLU A 75 -1.69 -18.02 -8.06
C GLU A 75 -1.05 -18.72 -9.26
N VAL A 76 0.11 -18.22 -9.69
CA VAL A 76 0.92 -18.88 -10.71
C VAL A 76 1.98 -19.71 -10.02
N ILE A 77 1.93 -21.02 -10.19
CA ILE A 77 2.92 -21.97 -9.69
C ILE A 77 3.94 -22.27 -10.80
N LYS A 78 5.22 -22.26 -10.46
CA LYS A 78 6.36 -22.50 -11.35
C LYS A 78 6.99 -23.85 -11.03
N HIS A 79 6.97 -24.76 -12.00
CA HIS A 79 7.55 -26.10 -11.93
C HIS A 79 8.77 -26.20 -12.86
N GLU A 80 9.81 -26.92 -12.47
CA GLU A 80 10.95 -27.18 -13.37
C GLU A 80 10.68 -28.36 -14.33
N LEU A 81 11.08 -28.19 -15.59
CA LEU A 81 11.11 -29.21 -16.65
C LEU A 81 12.40 -30.04 -16.66
N THR A 82 13.40 -29.68 -15.85
CA THR A 82 14.71 -30.38 -15.76
C THR A 82 14.60 -31.83 -15.32
N GLU A 83 13.56 -32.17 -14.56
CA GLU A 83 13.26 -33.52 -14.07
C GLU A 83 12.27 -34.30 -14.97
N MET A 84 11.72 -33.67 -16.03
CA MET A 84 10.69 -34.29 -16.88
C MET A 84 11.25 -35.01 -18.11
N ALA A 85 10.56 -36.08 -18.52
CA ALA A 85 10.67 -36.59 -19.88
C ALA A 85 9.96 -35.64 -20.86
N ALA A 86 10.64 -35.21 -21.93
CA ALA A 86 10.12 -34.26 -22.91
C ALA A 86 8.85 -34.72 -23.66
N GLU A 87 8.48 -36.00 -23.55
CA GLU A 87 7.27 -36.58 -24.13
C GLU A 87 6.00 -36.34 -23.29
N GLN A 88 6.13 -35.91 -22.02
CA GLN A 88 5.01 -35.74 -21.09
C GLN A 88 4.55 -34.28 -20.90
N ILE A 89 5.11 -33.32 -21.65
CA ILE A 89 4.86 -31.89 -21.43
C ILE A 89 3.39 -31.53 -21.77
N PRO A 90 2.59 -31.03 -20.81
CA PRO A 90 1.17 -30.72 -21.06
C PRO A 90 0.93 -29.52 -21.99
N GLU A 91 -0.10 -29.59 -22.83
CA GLU A 91 -0.50 -28.48 -23.71
C GLU A 91 -1.10 -27.29 -22.93
N ILE A 92 -0.74 -26.07 -23.33
CA ILE A 92 -1.25 -24.82 -22.73
C ILE A 92 -2.78 -24.77 -22.79
N GLY A 93 -3.41 -24.48 -21.65
CA GLY A 93 -4.86 -24.48 -21.41
C GLY A 93 -5.45 -25.81 -20.95
N LYS A 94 -4.72 -26.93 -21.02
CA LYS A 94 -5.17 -28.17 -20.37
C LYS A 94 -5.13 -28.05 -18.86
N ALA A 95 -6.03 -28.77 -18.21
CA ALA A 95 -6.04 -28.94 -16.76
C ALA A 95 -5.26 -30.18 -16.34
N ILE A 96 -4.48 -30.03 -15.29
CA ILE A 96 -3.56 -31.04 -14.78
C ILE A 96 -3.53 -30.99 -13.24
N ALA A 97 -3.29 -32.15 -12.64
CA ALA A 97 -2.75 -32.27 -11.30
C ALA A 97 -1.25 -32.54 -11.41
N VAL A 98 -0.44 -31.77 -10.67
CA VAL A 98 1.03 -31.95 -10.61
C VAL A 98 1.39 -32.50 -9.24
N THR A 99 1.67 -33.80 -9.16
CA THR A 99 2.02 -34.48 -7.91
C THR A 99 3.53 -34.68 -7.80
N TYR A 100 4.15 -34.18 -6.72
CA TYR A 100 5.56 -34.41 -6.44
C TYR A 100 5.78 -35.75 -5.74
N SER A 101 6.51 -36.64 -6.42
CA SER A 101 6.92 -37.95 -5.91
C SER A 101 8.43 -37.99 -5.69
N GLY A 102 8.92 -38.96 -4.91
CA GLY A 102 10.36 -39.22 -4.77
C GLY A 102 11.07 -39.69 -6.06
N ALA A 103 10.36 -39.77 -7.19
CA ALA A 103 10.89 -40.05 -8.52
C ALA A 103 10.78 -38.84 -9.48
N GLY A 104 10.36 -37.66 -8.99
CA GLY A 104 10.09 -36.46 -9.78
C GLY A 104 8.60 -36.10 -9.84
N PRO A 105 8.25 -35.00 -10.56
CA PRO A 105 6.86 -34.57 -10.75
C PRO A 105 6.09 -35.49 -11.72
N HIS A 106 4.86 -35.83 -11.36
CA HIS A 106 3.91 -36.56 -12.21
C HIS A 106 2.75 -35.65 -12.65
N PHE A 107 2.23 -35.89 -13.85
CA PHE A 107 1.26 -35.02 -14.52
C PHE A 107 -0.01 -35.81 -14.89
N ASP A 108 -0.99 -35.80 -13.99
CA ASP A 108 -2.27 -36.44 -14.20
C ASP A 108 -3.25 -35.49 -14.92
N PRO A 109 -3.79 -35.85 -16.11
CA PRO A 109 -4.71 -34.99 -16.84
C PRO A 109 -6.09 -34.95 -16.16
N LEU A 110 -6.51 -33.76 -15.72
CA LEU A 110 -7.81 -33.57 -15.08
C LEU A 110 -8.94 -33.45 -16.12
N SER A 111 -10.11 -34.04 -15.81
CA SER A 111 -11.34 -33.65 -16.51
C SER A 111 -11.74 -32.24 -16.10
N ILE A 112 -12.22 -31.44 -17.06
CA ILE A 112 -12.57 -30.03 -16.86
C ILE A 112 -13.64 -29.86 -15.75
N ASP A 113 -14.52 -30.84 -15.60
CA ASP A 113 -15.58 -30.84 -14.58
C ASP A 113 -15.06 -30.81 -13.13
N GLY A 114 -13.85 -31.35 -12.87
CA GLY A 114 -13.31 -31.48 -11.51
C GLY A 114 -12.71 -30.18 -10.95
N ILE A 115 -12.30 -29.24 -11.81
CA ILE A 115 -11.47 -28.09 -11.43
C ILE A 115 -12.26 -27.06 -10.62
N ASN A 116 -13.53 -26.85 -10.97
CA ASN A 116 -14.39 -25.90 -10.25
C ASN A 116 -14.70 -26.32 -8.80
N THR A 117 -14.45 -27.58 -8.45
CA THR A 117 -14.50 -28.12 -7.07
C THR A 117 -13.14 -28.11 -6.36
N ALA A 118 -12.03 -27.87 -7.05
CA ALA A 118 -10.68 -27.89 -6.46
C ALA A 118 -10.23 -26.52 -5.88
N ALA A 119 -11.10 -25.50 -5.91
CA ALA A 119 -10.79 -24.14 -5.48
C ALA A 119 -10.54 -23.96 -3.96
N GLU A 120 -10.69 -25.01 -3.17
CA GLU A 120 -10.41 -25.06 -1.72
C GLU A 120 -9.16 -25.91 -1.40
N GLN A 121 -8.11 -25.88 -2.23
CA GLN A 121 -6.80 -26.31 -1.76
C GLN A 121 -6.40 -25.43 -0.55
N PRO A 122 -5.87 -26.02 0.55
CA PRO A 122 -5.40 -25.23 1.69
C PRO A 122 -4.27 -24.30 1.24
N PRO A 123 -4.18 -23.07 1.77
CA PRO A 123 -3.16 -22.12 1.36
C PRO A 123 -1.76 -22.72 1.55
N HIS A 124 -0.89 -22.54 0.56
CA HIS A 124 0.46 -23.11 0.52
C HIS A 124 1.37 -22.47 1.59
N LYS A 125 1.20 -22.87 2.86
CA LYS A 125 2.25 -22.71 3.86
C LYS A 125 3.47 -23.47 3.37
N GLN A 126 4.52 -22.73 3.00
CA GLN A 126 5.83 -23.30 2.71
C GLN A 126 6.27 -24.13 3.92
N ALA A 127 6.54 -25.43 3.69
CA ALA A 127 7.07 -26.28 4.74
C ALA A 127 8.51 -25.82 5.04
N GLU A 128 8.73 -25.20 6.21
CA GLU A 128 10.08 -24.90 6.70
C GLU A 128 10.75 -26.22 7.11
N ALA A 129 11.29 -26.94 6.11
CA ALA A 129 11.78 -28.30 6.23
C ALA A 129 12.95 -28.43 7.24
N GLU A 130 12.83 -29.39 8.16
CA GLU A 130 13.68 -29.48 9.34
C GLU A 130 15.15 -29.87 9.05
N HIS A 131 16.02 -28.88 8.90
CA HIS A 131 17.44 -29.06 9.20
C HIS A 131 17.78 -28.48 10.58
N GLY A 132 17.89 -29.38 11.56
CA GLY A 132 17.90 -29.05 12.99
C GLY A 132 19.07 -28.19 13.48
N ALA A 133 18.84 -26.88 13.57
CA ALA A 133 19.46 -26.00 14.55
C ALA A 133 18.37 -25.06 15.09
N ALA A 134 18.05 -25.17 16.39
CA ALA A 134 16.88 -24.50 16.98
C ALA A 134 17.11 -22.98 17.16
N ALA A 135 16.93 -22.22 16.08
CA ALA A 135 16.46 -20.84 16.17
C ALA A 135 14.92 -20.88 16.30
N MET A 136 14.38 -20.33 17.39
CA MET A 136 12.95 -20.06 17.44
C MET A 136 12.67 -18.86 16.52
N SER A 137 12.00 -19.09 15.39
CA SER A 137 11.31 -18.04 14.66
C SER A 137 10.38 -17.30 15.64
N ASP A 138 10.49 -15.98 15.76
CA ASP A 138 9.60 -15.23 16.64
C ASP A 138 8.19 -15.34 16.04
N PRO A 139 7.14 -15.74 16.79
CA PRO A 139 5.77 -15.82 16.26
C PRO A 139 5.24 -14.50 15.68
N ARG A 140 5.92 -13.38 15.94
CA ARG A 140 5.70 -12.10 15.24
C ARG A 140 6.04 -12.14 13.76
N ASP A 141 7.10 -12.83 13.35
CA ASP A 141 7.55 -12.86 11.96
C ASP A 141 6.54 -13.57 11.06
N GLU A 142 5.90 -14.66 11.55
CA GLU A 142 4.83 -15.34 10.81
C GLU A 142 3.55 -14.49 10.77
N ALA A 143 3.23 -13.75 11.84
CA ALA A 143 2.10 -12.83 11.88
C ALA A 143 2.29 -11.60 10.98
N GLU A 144 3.51 -11.08 10.82
CA GLU A 144 3.83 -10.02 9.85
C GLU A 144 3.79 -10.55 8.40
N ARG A 145 4.26 -11.79 8.12
CA ARG A 145 4.11 -12.43 6.78
C ARG A 145 2.63 -12.59 6.36
N GLU A 146 1.77 -13.09 7.24
CA GLU A 146 0.32 -13.20 6.95
C GLU A 146 -0.32 -11.84 6.67
N TYR A 147 0.16 -10.79 7.34
CA TYR A 147 -0.40 -9.45 7.24
C TYR A 147 -0.15 -8.83 5.86
N ASP A 148 1.09 -8.89 5.37
CA ASP A 148 1.45 -8.37 4.05
C ASP A 148 0.68 -9.09 2.92
N TYR A 149 0.48 -10.41 3.05
CA TYR A 149 -0.33 -11.19 2.10
C TYR A 149 -1.80 -10.74 2.08
N LEU A 150 -2.42 -10.54 3.25
CA LEU A 150 -3.81 -10.06 3.37
C LEU A 150 -3.97 -8.63 2.84
N MET A 151 -3.02 -7.74 3.10
CA MET A 151 -3.04 -6.35 2.59
C MET A 151 -2.94 -6.28 1.07
N ASN A 152 -2.03 -7.04 0.45
CA ASN A 152 -1.94 -7.14 -1.01
C ASN A 152 -3.24 -7.69 -1.61
N ALA A 153 -3.79 -8.77 -1.03
CA ALA A 153 -5.03 -9.40 -1.49
C ALA A 153 -6.29 -8.52 -1.31
N ALA A 154 -6.25 -7.53 -0.41
CA ALA A 154 -7.29 -6.51 -0.28
C ALA A 154 -7.11 -5.38 -1.32
N PHE A 155 -5.89 -4.85 -1.44
CA PHE A 155 -5.54 -3.77 -2.37
C PHE A 155 -5.88 -4.11 -3.83
N GLU A 156 -5.59 -5.34 -4.28
CA GLU A 156 -5.94 -5.77 -5.64
C GLU A 156 -7.44 -5.80 -5.92
N ARG A 157 -8.28 -6.16 -4.93
CA ARG A 157 -9.75 -6.15 -5.11
C ARG A 157 -10.27 -4.74 -5.35
N THR A 158 -9.82 -3.79 -4.54
CA THR A 158 -10.20 -2.38 -4.68
C THR A 158 -9.76 -1.80 -6.03
N LEU A 159 -8.54 -2.12 -6.50
CA LEU A 159 -8.10 -1.78 -7.85
C LEU A 159 -9.03 -2.37 -8.93
N HIS A 160 -9.40 -3.65 -8.79
CA HIS A 160 -10.12 -4.37 -9.82
C HIS A 160 -11.59 -3.92 -9.96
N ASP A 161 -12.23 -3.50 -8.87
CA ASP A 161 -13.62 -3.02 -8.90
C ASP A 161 -13.74 -1.53 -9.28
N GLU A 162 -12.81 -0.65 -8.85
CA GLU A 162 -12.85 0.79 -9.26
C GLU A 162 -12.45 1.02 -10.72
N LEU A 163 -11.44 0.29 -11.23
CA LEU A 163 -10.84 0.59 -12.54
C LEU A 163 -11.59 -0.04 -13.72
N ARG A 164 -12.39 -1.09 -13.48
CA ARG A 164 -13.18 -1.76 -14.54
C ARG A 164 -14.27 -0.87 -15.16
N PRO A 165 -15.14 -0.16 -14.40
CA PRO A 165 -16.13 0.75 -14.99
C PRO A 165 -15.46 1.96 -15.67
N ARG A 166 -14.48 2.60 -15.02
CA ARG A 166 -13.76 3.77 -15.56
C ARG A 166 -13.05 3.49 -16.90
N ASN A 167 -12.65 2.24 -17.17
CA ASN A 167 -12.08 1.83 -18.46
C ASN A 167 -13.13 1.47 -19.53
N ALA A 168 -14.37 1.14 -19.12
CA ALA A 168 -15.48 0.94 -20.06
C ALA A 168 -15.97 2.29 -20.62
N GLU A 169 -16.12 3.31 -19.77
CA GLU A 169 -16.55 4.66 -20.18
C GLU A 169 -15.59 5.29 -21.20
N ARG A 170 -14.28 5.26 -20.93
CA ARG A 170 -13.24 5.75 -21.87
C ARG A 170 -13.31 5.09 -23.26
N ARG A 171 -13.73 3.82 -23.34
CA ARG A 171 -13.93 3.12 -24.62
C ARG A 171 -15.19 3.60 -25.36
N ALA A 172 -16.25 4.00 -24.65
CA ALA A 172 -17.45 4.57 -25.24
C ALA A 172 -17.24 6.02 -25.74
N GLU A 173 -16.45 6.83 -25.02
CA GLU A 173 -16.10 8.19 -25.46
C GLU A 173 -15.20 8.17 -26.72
N SER A 174 -14.22 7.27 -26.75
CA SER A 174 -13.20 7.22 -27.81
C SER A 174 -13.72 6.68 -29.16
N THR A 175 -14.76 5.84 -29.16
CA THR A 175 -15.46 5.46 -30.40
C THR A 175 -16.27 6.63 -30.96
N ASN A 176 -16.98 7.36 -30.10
CA ASN A 176 -17.82 8.49 -30.51
C ASN A 176 -17.00 9.63 -31.15
N THR A 177 -15.78 9.90 -30.65
CA THR A 177 -14.87 10.90 -31.25
C THR A 177 -14.34 10.49 -32.63
N ARG A 178 -14.12 9.19 -32.88
CA ARG A 178 -13.67 8.72 -34.21
C ARG A 178 -14.74 8.83 -35.28
N GLN A 179 -16.01 8.67 -34.91
CA GLN A 179 -17.14 8.81 -35.84
C GLN A 179 -17.22 10.26 -36.40
N ALA A 180 -17.06 11.27 -35.52
CA ALA A 180 -17.15 12.68 -35.90
C ALA A 180 -15.98 13.19 -36.76
N ALA A 181 -14.83 12.50 -36.73
CA ALA A 181 -13.64 12.87 -37.49
C ALA A 181 -13.71 12.47 -38.98
N ALA A 182 -14.67 11.64 -39.39
CA ALA A 182 -14.77 11.11 -40.75
C ALA A 182 -15.38 12.10 -41.78
N ASP A 183 -16.27 13.00 -41.33
CA ASP A 183 -16.99 13.93 -42.23
C ASP A 183 -16.23 15.24 -42.54
N ASN A 184 -15.13 15.52 -41.84
CA ASN A 184 -14.36 16.76 -42.02
C ASN A 184 -12.96 16.47 -42.60
N GLY A 185 -12.82 16.66 -43.92
CA GLY A 185 -11.58 16.45 -44.67
C GLY A 185 -10.46 17.47 -44.40
N ALA A 186 -10.03 17.58 -43.14
CA ALA A 186 -8.94 18.44 -42.70
C ALA A 186 -7.57 17.75 -42.83
N SER A 187 -6.59 18.47 -43.38
CA SER A 187 -5.23 17.93 -43.60
C SER A 187 -4.52 17.61 -42.27
N PRO A 188 -3.88 16.44 -42.12
CA PRO A 188 -3.43 15.92 -40.82
C PRO A 188 -2.23 16.67 -40.20
N SER A 189 -1.54 17.53 -40.96
CA SER A 189 -0.20 18.03 -40.61
C SER A 189 -0.13 19.11 -39.51
N GLN A 190 -1.25 19.68 -39.06
CA GLN A 190 -1.27 20.66 -37.96
C GLN A 190 -1.95 20.14 -36.68
N ALA A 191 -2.98 19.28 -36.82
CA ALA A 191 -3.73 18.76 -35.68
C ALA A 191 -2.88 17.94 -34.68
N GLN A 192 -1.74 17.42 -35.11
CA GLN A 192 -0.87 16.59 -34.28
C GLN A 192 -0.01 17.39 -33.27
N GLN A 193 0.16 18.70 -33.46
CA GLN A 193 1.02 19.53 -32.60
C GLN A 193 0.30 20.07 -31.34
N GLU A 194 -1.03 20.09 -31.33
CA GLU A 194 -1.84 20.56 -30.18
C GLU A 194 -2.27 19.44 -29.22
N GLN A 195 -2.16 18.16 -29.62
CA GLN A 195 -2.65 17.03 -28.80
C GLN A 195 -1.79 16.72 -27.57
N GLN A 196 -0.45 16.90 -27.64
CA GLN A 196 0.45 16.66 -26.50
C GLN A 196 0.08 17.45 -25.22
N PRO A 197 -0.06 18.79 -25.25
CA PRO A 197 -0.42 19.54 -24.04
C PRO A 197 -1.84 19.23 -23.54
N GLN A 198 -2.74 18.71 -24.40
CA GLN A 198 -4.07 18.28 -23.99
C GLN A 198 -4.02 16.95 -23.23
N GLN A 199 -3.21 16.00 -23.70
CA GLN A 199 -2.99 14.70 -23.05
C GLN A 199 -2.29 14.85 -21.69
N GLN A 200 -1.31 15.76 -21.59
CA GLN A 200 -0.62 16.04 -20.33
C GLN A 200 -1.55 16.66 -19.26
N ARG A 201 -2.50 17.53 -19.67
CA ARG A 201 -3.55 18.04 -18.77
C ARG A 201 -4.50 16.95 -18.29
N GLN A 202 -4.85 15.98 -19.15
CA GLN A 202 -5.68 14.84 -18.74
C GLN A 202 -4.98 13.95 -17.71
N GLN A 203 -3.66 13.73 -17.83
CA GLN A 203 -2.87 13.01 -16.83
C GLN A 203 -2.85 13.75 -15.49
N GLN A 204 -2.56 15.05 -15.48
CA GLN A 204 -2.59 15.87 -14.25
C GLN A 204 -3.98 15.91 -13.60
N ALA A 205 -5.06 15.95 -14.40
CA ALA A 205 -6.42 15.88 -13.87
C ALA A 205 -6.74 14.53 -13.21
N GLN A 206 -6.25 13.41 -13.77
CA GLN A 206 -6.45 12.08 -13.17
C GLN A 206 -5.63 11.90 -11.88
N GLU A 207 -4.40 12.41 -11.84
CA GLU A 207 -3.58 12.39 -10.61
C GLU A 207 -4.22 13.25 -9.50
N GLN A 208 -4.78 14.42 -9.84
CA GLN A 208 -5.53 15.26 -8.90
C GLN A 208 -6.82 14.61 -8.40
N GLN A 209 -7.51 13.81 -9.24
CA GLN A 209 -8.68 13.04 -8.82
C GLN A 209 -8.30 11.90 -7.87
N GLN A 210 -7.20 11.18 -8.12
CA GLN A 210 -6.71 10.12 -7.22
C GLN A 210 -6.33 10.69 -5.84
N ARG A 211 -5.59 11.80 -5.80
CA ARG A 211 -5.25 12.53 -4.56
C ARG A 211 -6.46 13.12 -3.80
N GLN A 212 -7.66 13.09 -4.38
CA GLN A 212 -8.92 13.49 -3.72
C GLN A 212 -9.78 12.30 -3.26
N ALA A 213 -9.44 11.07 -3.64
CA ALA A 213 -10.15 9.86 -3.26
C ALA A 213 -9.62 9.28 -1.92
N GLU A 214 -8.30 9.21 -1.75
CA GLU A 214 -7.64 8.68 -0.53
C GLU A 214 -8.25 9.17 0.81
N PRO A 215 -8.50 10.48 1.05
CA PRO A 215 -9.05 10.92 2.34
C PRO A 215 -10.47 10.41 2.65
N GLN A 216 -11.23 9.96 1.65
CA GLN A 216 -12.62 9.52 1.87
C GLN A 216 -12.71 8.15 2.56
N VAL A 217 -11.74 7.27 2.33
CA VAL A 217 -11.73 5.90 2.88
C VAL A 217 -11.54 5.93 4.40
N ALA A 218 -10.57 6.71 4.88
CA ALA A 218 -10.31 6.88 6.31
C ALA A 218 -11.53 7.48 7.07
N ASP A 219 -12.22 8.45 6.45
CA ASP A 219 -13.45 9.00 7.01
C ASP A 219 -14.62 7.99 7.00
N THR A 220 -14.73 7.09 6.02
CA THR A 220 -15.73 6.00 6.07
C THR A 220 -15.46 5.03 7.22
N THR A 221 -14.25 4.48 7.32
CA THR A 221 -13.87 3.52 8.37
C THR A 221 -14.06 4.10 9.78
N ARG A 222 -13.66 5.37 9.99
CA ARG A 222 -13.88 6.10 11.25
C ARG A 222 -15.36 6.27 11.60
N ASN A 223 -16.22 6.51 10.61
CA ASN A 223 -17.65 6.68 10.85
C ASN A 223 -18.35 5.33 11.14
N GLU A 224 -17.90 4.22 10.56
CA GLU A 224 -18.37 2.87 10.92
C GLU A 224 -18.01 2.51 12.36
N VAL A 225 -16.74 2.68 12.77
CA VAL A 225 -16.29 2.47 14.16
C VAL A 225 -17.15 3.28 15.14
N ARG A 226 -17.45 4.54 14.82
CA ARG A 226 -18.31 5.39 15.64
C ARG A 226 -19.76 4.91 15.70
N ALA A 227 -20.34 4.44 14.59
CA ALA A 227 -21.70 3.93 14.56
C ALA A 227 -21.85 2.66 15.40
N ASP A 228 -20.93 1.70 15.25
CA ASP A 228 -20.91 0.45 16.01
C ASP A 228 -20.71 0.69 17.51
N LEU A 229 -19.82 1.62 17.90
CA LEU A 229 -19.65 2.03 19.29
C LEU A 229 -20.92 2.68 19.85
N ILE A 230 -21.58 3.57 19.11
CA ILE A 230 -22.84 4.21 19.53
C ILE A 230 -23.93 3.16 19.75
N GLU A 231 -24.06 2.17 18.87
CA GLU A 231 -25.03 1.07 19.02
C GLU A 231 -24.71 0.23 20.26
N LEU A 232 -23.44 -0.18 20.44
CA LEU A 232 -22.98 -0.96 21.59
C LEU A 232 -23.27 -0.23 22.93
N PHE A 233 -22.89 1.04 23.05
CA PHE A 233 -23.13 1.85 24.25
C PHE A 233 -24.62 2.18 24.46
N THR A 234 -25.45 2.15 23.42
CA THR A 234 -26.91 2.32 23.54
C THR A 234 -27.58 1.09 24.18
N HIS A 235 -27.04 -0.12 23.98
CA HIS A 235 -27.59 -1.34 24.57
C HIS A 235 -27.23 -1.51 26.05
N ASP A 236 -25.95 -1.35 26.42
CA ASP A 236 -25.52 -1.34 27.82
C ASP A 236 -24.24 -0.50 28.07
N PRO A 237 -24.36 0.74 28.60
CA PRO A 237 -23.22 1.60 28.87
C PRO A 237 -22.43 1.24 30.15
N GLN A 238 -22.84 0.23 30.92
CA GLN A 238 -22.13 -0.24 32.13
C GLN A 238 -21.73 -1.73 32.06
N GLY A 239 -22.29 -2.50 31.12
CA GLY A 239 -22.00 -3.91 30.93
C GLY A 239 -20.62 -4.21 30.34
N ILE A 240 -20.03 -3.28 29.57
CA ILE A 240 -18.78 -3.47 28.81
C ILE A 240 -17.55 -3.73 29.70
N GLU A 241 -17.59 -3.34 30.98
CA GLU A 241 -16.59 -3.76 31.97
C GLU A 241 -16.82 -5.17 32.52
N LYS A 242 -18.08 -5.63 32.55
CA LYS A 242 -18.51 -6.90 33.15
C LYS A 242 -18.52 -8.05 32.16
N PHE A 243 -18.72 -7.80 30.86
CA PHE A 243 -18.83 -8.83 29.82
C PHE A 243 -17.66 -9.81 29.77
N VAL A 244 -16.43 -9.33 30.02
CA VAL A 244 -15.22 -10.17 30.04
C VAL A 244 -15.19 -11.16 31.22
N ALA A 245 -16.12 -11.02 32.19
CA ALA A 245 -16.14 -11.79 33.44
C ALA A 245 -17.54 -12.31 33.84
N SER A 246 -18.54 -12.28 32.96
CA SER A 246 -19.96 -12.51 33.33
C SER A 246 -20.76 -13.27 32.28
N GLU A 247 -20.96 -14.58 32.50
CA GLU A 247 -21.86 -15.45 31.72
C GLU A 247 -23.37 -15.18 31.97
N ALA A 248 -23.72 -14.15 32.74
CA ALA A 248 -25.02 -13.98 33.37
C ALA A 248 -26.14 -13.43 32.45
N GLY A 249 -26.67 -14.31 31.58
CA GLY A 249 -28.12 -14.57 31.36
C GLY A 249 -29.12 -13.47 30.92
N ASP A 250 -28.83 -12.18 31.02
CA ASP A 250 -29.78 -11.11 30.70
C ASP A 250 -29.90 -10.88 29.18
N MET A 251 -31.10 -10.57 28.67
CA MET A 251 -31.29 -10.34 27.22
C MET A 251 -30.56 -9.09 26.69
N LYS A 252 -30.31 -8.08 27.54
CA LYS A 252 -29.39 -6.97 27.20
C LYS A 252 -27.95 -7.45 27.08
N GLY A 253 -27.57 -8.40 27.95
CA GLY A 253 -26.34 -9.17 27.86
C GLY A 253 -26.17 -9.79 26.48
N LEU A 254 -27.17 -10.54 26.02
CA LEU A 254 -27.13 -11.21 24.72
C LEU A 254 -27.00 -10.23 23.53
N LEU A 255 -27.71 -9.10 23.54
CA LEU A 255 -27.65 -8.11 22.45
C LEU A 255 -26.29 -7.41 22.35
N ALA A 256 -25.76 -6.89 23.47
CA ALA A 256 -24.44 -6.27 23.44
C ALA A 256 -23.31 -7.30 23.22
N GLY A 257 -23.47 -8.55 23.70
CA GLY A 257 -22.57 -9.66 23.37
C GLY A 257 -22.52 -9.97 21.86
N ALA A 258 -23.66 -10.00 21.18
CA ALA A 258 -23.72 -10.16 19.73
C ALA A 258 -23.05 -8.98 18.98
N LYS A 259 -23.26 -7.74 19.45
CA LYS A 259 -22.60 -6.56 18.85
C LYS A 259 -21.08 -6.56 19.07
N LEU A 260 -20.59 -7.03 20.23
CA LEU A 260 -19.16 -7.23 20.48
C LEU A 260 -18.55 -8.27 19.52
N GLN A 261 -19.27 -9.37 19.23
CA GLN A 261 -18.82 -10.36 18.23
C GLN A 261 -18.83 -9.80 16.80
N GLU A 262 -19.81 -8.96 16.44
CA GLU A 262 -19.82 -8.27 15.14
C GLU A 262 -18.60 -7.33 15.00
N ILE A 263 -18.33 -6.53 16.03
CA ILE A 263 -17.20 -5.59 16.09
C ILE A 263 -15.87 -6.35 16.02
N GLN A 264 -15.70 -7.43 16.78
CA GLN A 264 -14.51 -8.29 16.71
C GLN A 264 -14.33 -8.86 15.29
N GLY A 265 -15.37 -9.45 14.71
CA GLY A 265 -15.31 -9.96 13.34
C GLY A 265 -15.04 -8.87 12.28
N LYS A 266 -15.41 -7.61 12.51
CA LYS A 266 -14.99 -6.47 11.66
C LYS A 266 -13.51 -6.15 11.83
N MET A 267 -13.01 -6.10 13.06
CA MET A 267 -11.59 -5.90 13.37
C MET A 267 -10.70 -6.99 12.75
N ASP A 268 -11.11 -8.25 12.83
CA ASP A 268 -10.37 -9.40 12.29
C ASP A 268 -10.30 -9.40 10.75
N ARG A 269 -11.29 -8.78 10.08
CA ARG A 269 -11.38 -8.70 8.61
C ARG A 269 -10.85 -7.39 8.02
N ASN A 270 -10.79 -6.31 8.80
CA ASN A 270 -10.33 -5.00 8.34
C ASN A 270 -9.40 -4.37 9.40
N ILE A 271 -8.12 -4.28 9.05
CA ILE A 271 -7.09 -3.69 9.91
C ILE A 271 -7.25 -2.19 10.11
N GLU A 272 -7.78 -1.44 9.12
CA GLU A 272 -8.06 0.00 9.29
C GLU A 272 -9.15 0.19 10.35
N TYR A 273 -10.17 -0.68 10.35
CA TYR A 273 -11.20 -0.69 11.38
C TYR A 273 -10.60 -1.03 12.74
N ALA A 274 -9.70 -2.02 12.82
CA ALA A 274 -8.97 -2.35 14.05
C ALA A 274 -8.07 -1.19 14.56
N PHE A 275 -7.44 -0.45 13.64
CA PHE A 275 -6.59 0.71 13.92
C PHE A 275 -7.41 1.91 14.41
N GLU A 276 -8.49 2.28 13.73
CA GLU A 276 -9.40 3.35 14.19
C GLU A 276 -10.10 2.95 15.50
N MET A 277 -10.44 1.68 15.70
CA MET A 277 -10.96 1.17 16.97
C MET A 277 -9.95 1.31 18.12
N LYS A 278 -8.66 1.03 17.87
CA LYS A 278 -7.56 1.28 18.83
C LYS A 278 -7.39 2.77 19.12
N SER A 279 -7.53 3.62 18.10
CA SER A 279 -7.41 5.08 18.18
C SER A 279 -8.57 5.72 18.97
N VAL A 280 -9.81 5.26 18.75
CA VAL A 280 -11.03 5.80 19.36
C VAL A 280 -11.31 5.19 20.73
N HIS A 281 -11.05 3.88 20.94
CA HIS A 281 -11.32 3.19 22.21
C HIS A 281 -10.28 2.10 22.54
N PRO A 282 -9.05 2.48 22.96
CA PRO A 282 -7.94 1.55 23.18
C PRO A 282 -8.25 0.44 24.20
N ASP A 283 -9.00 0.71 25.26
CA ASP A 283 -9.35 -0.31 26.27
C ASP A 283 -10.31 -1.41 25.75
N LEU A 284 -11.14 -1.09 24.75
CA LEU A 284 -12.07 -2.05 24.14
C LEU A 284 -11.37 -2.83 23.03
N PHE A 285 -10.53 -2.16 22.23
CA PHE A 285 -9.56 -2.84 21.35
C PHE A 285 -8.70 -3.84 22.13
N GLY A 286 -8.12 -3.44 23.28
CA GLY A 286 -7.27 -4.30 24.10
C GLY A 286 -7.98 -5.53 24.70
N LYS A 287 -9.32 -5.49 24.83
CA LYS A 287 -10.18 -6.59 25.28
C LYS A 287 -10.66 -7.50 24.15
N LEU A 288 -10.93 -6.96 22.96
CA LEU A 288 -11.51 -7.68 21.81
C LEU A 288 -10.45 -8.25 20.86
N ALA A 289 -9.34 -7.55 20.67
CA ALA A 289 -8.25 -8.04 19.83
C ALA A 289 -7.53 -9.21 20.50
N ASP A 290 -7.20 -10.24 19.72
CA ASP A 290 -6.22 -11.24 20.12
C ASP A 290 -4.79 -10.68 20.00
N ASP A 291 -3.79 -11.48 20.36
CA ASP A 291 -2.39 -11.01 20.34
C ASP A 291 -1.78 -11.01 18.92
N ALA A 292 -2.38 -11.75 17.98
CA ALA A 292 -2.03 -11.68 16.56
C ALA A 292 -2.48 -10.33 15.95
N LEU A 293 -3.73 -9.93 16.14
CA LEU A 293 -4.27 -8.65 15.66
C LEU A 293 -3.58 -7.47 16.33
N LYS A 294 -3.28 -7.54 17.63
CA LYS A 294 -2.44 -6.51 18.31
C LYS A 294 -1.07 -6.36 17.65
N THR A 295 -0.47 -7.47 17.20
CA THR A 295 0.82 -7.46 16.48
C THR A 295 0.66 -6.87 15.08
N LYS A 296 -0.38 -7.26 14.33
CA LYS A 296 -0.68 -6.74 12.98
C LYS A 296 -0.96 -5.21 13.01
N VAL A 297 -1.73 -4.71 13.98
CA VAL A 297 -1.96 -3.25 14.14
C VAL A 297 -0.67 -2.52 14.57
N ALA A 298 0.14 -3.12 15.44
CA ALA A 298 1.44 -2.53 15.82
C ALA A 298 2.46 -2.54 14.67
N ALA A 299 2.35 -3.44 13.69
CA ALA A 299 3.13 -3.41 12.45
C ALA A 299 2.68 -2.24 11.56
N HIS A 300 1.37 -2.03 11.40
CA HIS A 300 0.83 -0.88 10.65
C HIS A 300 1.28 0.48 11.22
N GLU A 301 1.24 0.64 12.54
CA GLU A 301 1.74 1.85 13.21
C GLU A 301 3.23 2.15 12.91
N LYS A 302 4.08 1.11 12.75
CA LYS A 302 5.48 1.29 12.30
C LYS A 302 5.50 1.79 10.85
N TYR A 303 4.68 1.21 9.98
CA TYR A 303 4.63 1.54 8.55
C TYR A 303 4.18 2.99 8.33
N ASP A 304 3.08 3.42 8.95
CA ASP A 304 2.61 4.81 8.90
C ASP A 304 3.68 5.79 9.40
N ALA A 305 4.33 5.47 10.52
CA ALA A 305 5.41 6.27 11.07
C ALA A 305 6.67 6.29 10.20
N LEU A 306 6.87 5.32 9.30
CA LEU A 306 7.94 5.31 8.29
C LEU A 306 7.54 6.08 7.03
N ALA A 307 6.29 5.96 6.57
CA ALA A 307 5.75 6.73 5.45
C ALA A 307 5.78 8.25 5.75
N GLN A 308 5.27 8.66 6.91
CA GLN A 308 5.32 10.05 7.37
C GLN A 308 6.77 10.59 7.45
N LYS A 309 7.73 9.77 7.93
CA LYS A 309 9.15 10.14 7.96
C LYS A 309 9.78 10.23 6.58
N ARG A 310 9.41 9.36 5.63
CA ARG A 310 9.89 9.40 4.25
C ARG A 310 9.46 10.70 3.57
N ASP A 311 8.21 11.09 3.76
CA ASP A 311 7.62 12.22 3.04
C ASP A 311 8.02 13.56 3.68
N ALA A 312 8.13 13.62 5.02
CA ALA A 312 8.81 14.72 5.72
C ALA A 312 10.31 14.81 5.36
N GLY A 313 10.98 13.68 5.15
CA GLY A 313 12.40 13.61 4.82
C GLY A 313 12.75 14.10 3.41
N LYS A 314 11.86 13.87 2.42
CA LYS A 314 12.04 14.42 1.06
C LYS A 314 11.96 15.94 1.01
N GLY A 315 11.04 16.54 1.77
CA GLY A 315 10.85 17.99 1.85
C GLY A 315 12.04 18.79 2.43
N GLY A 316 13.06 18.12 2.97
CA GLY A 316 14.22 18.76 3.62
C GLY A 316 15.51 18.80 2.80
N LYS A 317 15.54 18.27 1.56
CA LYS A 317 16.73 18.34 0.68
C LYS A 317 16.46 19.02 -0.66
N GLU A 318 15.30 18.78 -1.25
CA GLU A 318 14.93 19.43 -2.51
C GLU A 318 14.74 20.95 -2.32
N THR A 319 14.30 21.40 -1.15
CA THR A 319 14.24 22.83 -0.78
C THR A 319 15.61 23.50 -0.76
N ASP A 320 16.57 22.95 -0.03
CA ASP A 320 17.96 23.46 0.04
C ASP A 320 18.63 23.56 -1.34
N GLU A 321 18.40 22.57 -2.22
CA GLU A 321 19.01 22.52 -3.55
C GLU A 321 18.26 23.37 -4.59
N GLN A 322 16.93 23.46 -4.49
CA GLN A 322 16.09 24.32 -5.33
C GLN A 322 16.20 25.81 -4.94
N GLU A 323 16.36 26.13 -3.65
CA GLU A 323 16.64 27.49 -3.19
C GLU A 323 18.05 27.92 -3.63
N ARG A 324 19.08 27.06 -3.50
CA ARG A 324 20.41 27.31 -4.08
C ARG A 324 20.39 27.43 -5.60
N ALA A 325 19.50 26.70 -6.30
CA ALA A 325 19.32 26.87 -7.74
C ALA A 325 18.70 28.23 -8.08
N GLN A 326 17.63 28.65 -7.39
CA GLN A 326 17.05 30.00 -7.57
C GLN A 326 18.03 31.12 -7.18
N GLU A 327 18.85 30.94 -6.14
CA GLU A 327 19.86 31.91 -5.74
C GLU A 327 20.97 32.03 -6.79
N ARG A 328 21.40 30.92 -7.40
CA ARG A 328 22.33 30.91 -8.56
C ARG A 328 21.73 31.58 -9.79
N GLU A 329 20.45 31.37 -10.10
CA GLU A 329 19.77 32.08 -11.20
C GLU A 329 19.64 33.58 -10.94
N ARG A 330 19.31 33.98 -9.71
CA ARG A 330 19.26 35.40 -9.28
C ARG A 330 20.65 36.04 -9.39
N GLY A 331 21.71 35.33 -8.96
CA GLY A 331 23.09 35.76 -9.12
C GLY A 331 23.49 35.98 -10.58
N ASN A 332 23.23 35.01 -11.46
CA ASN A 332 23.60 35.12 -12.88
C ASN A 332 22.81 36.22 -13.63
N ARG A 333 21.59 36.57 -13.22
CA ARG A 333 20.85 37.70 -13.81
C ARG A 333 21.40 39.09 -13.40
N ALA A 334 22.22 39.18 -12.35
CA ALA A 334 22.84 40.45 -11.96
C ALA A 334 24.09 40.83 -12.79
N ALA A 335 24.67 39.89 -13.54
CA ALA A 335 25.97 40.08 -14.21
C ALA A 335 25.91 40.75 -15.61
N VAL A 336 24.73 40.88 -16.22
CA VAL A 336 24.57 41.38 -17.60
C VAL A 336 23.52 42.49 -17.67
N GLY A 337 23.85 43.67 -17.12
CA GLY A 337 22.93 44.81 -17.13
C GLY A 337 23.55 46.15 -16.72
N SER A 338 23.83 47.01 -17.72
CA SER A 338 24.21 48.43 -17.56
C SER A 338 25.53 48.72 -16.84
N VAL A 339 26.56 49.08 -17.62
CA VAL A 339 27.67 49.91 -17.13
C VAL A 339 27.13 51.33 -16.89
N ARG A 340 26.54 51.57 -15.72
CA ARG A 340 26.19 52.93 -15.29
C ARG A 340 27.47 53.72 -15.06
N THR A 341 27.54 54.92 -15.63
CA THR A 341 28.72 55.78 -15.51
C THR A 341 28.90 56.20 -14.04
N SER A 342 30.14 56.31 -13.57
CA SER A 342 30.45 56.42 -12.12
C SER A 342 29.98 57.71 -11.42
N VAL A 343 29.20 58.55 -12.11
CA VAL A 343 28.52 59.73 -11.56
C VAL A 343 27.20 59.34 -10.91
N GLU A 344 26.36 58.52 -11.57
CA GLU A 344 25.03 58.15 -11.05
C GLU A 344 25.12 57.35 -9.75
N ALA A 345 26.10 56.45 -9.65
CA ALA A 345 26.36 55.67 -8.43
C ALA A 345 26.65 56.58 -7.23
N ARG A 346 27.52 57.59 -7.40
CA ARG A 346 27.88 58.55 -6.34
C ARG A 346 26.73 59.49 -5.98
N VAL A 347 25.89 59.85 -6.94
CA VAL A 347 24.64 60.61 -6.69
C VAL A 347 23.64 59.77 -5.89
N HIS A 348 23.55 58.46 -6.12
CA HIS A 348 22.68 57.58 -5.33
C HIS A 348 23.20 57.34 -3.91
N GLU A 349 24.51 57.10 -3.77
CA GLU A 349 25.21 56.89 -2.50
C GLU A 349 25.08 58.12 -1.57
N THR A 350 25.36 59.32 -2.08
CA THR A 350 25.19 60.57 -1.32
C THR A 350 23.73 60.83 -0.91
N ARG A 351 22.76 60.36 -1.71
CA ARG A 351 21.33 60.48 -1.38
C ARG A 351 20.90 59.54 -0.26
N GLU A 352 21.47 58.33 -0.19
CA GLU A 352 21.28 57.44 0.97
C GLU A 352 21.93 57.98 2.24
N VAL A 353 23.14 58.54 2.15
CA VAL A 353 23.83 59.12 3.32
C VAL A 353 23.02 60.28 3.91
N LEU A 354 22.46 61.16 3.08
CA LEU A 354 21.53 62.20 3.55
C LEU A 354 20.28 61.60 4.21
N ALA A 355 19.65 60.58 3.61
CA ALA A 355 18.46 59.95 4.15
C ALA A 355 18.71 59.31 5.54
N ARG A 356 19.87 58.66 5.74
CA ARG A 356 20.26 58.08 7.03
C ARG A 356 20.58 59.15 8.08
N SER A 357 21.17 60.29 7.69
CA SER A 357 21.46 61.40 8.62
C SER A 357 20.20 62.13 9.12
N ALA A 358 19.10 62.11 8.36
CA ALA A 358 17.85 62.78 8.73
C ALA A 358 17.04 62.06 9.84
N GLY A 359 17.43 60.83 10.23
CA GLY A 359 16.69 60.02 11.22
C GLY A 359 17.07 60.23 12.69
N LEU A 360 18.10 61.02 12.99
CA LEU A 360 18.67 61.13 14.35
C LEU A 360 18.27 62.42 15.07
N ALA A 361 17.05 62.43 15.61
CA ALA A 361 16.65 63.39 16.66
C ALA A 361 17.06 62.88 18.06
N PRO A 362 17.55 63.74 18.97
CA PRO A 362 18.09 63.29 20.26
C PRO A 362 17.00 63.12 21.32
N MET A 363 16.93 61.95 21.96
CA MET A 363 16.25 61.78 23.25
C MET A 363 17.26 61.77 24.40
N VAL A 364 17.27 62.86 25.16
CA VAL A 364 18.00 62.99 26.42
C VAL A 364 17.12 62.49 27.57
N ALA A 365 17.76 61.86 28.56
CA ALA A 365 17.18 61.14 29.69
C ALA A 365 16.17 61.91 30.57
N VAL A 366 15.41 61.15 31.39
CA VAL A 366 15.28 61.39 32.85
C VAL A 366 14.86 60.09 33.58
N ASN A 367 15.21 59.98 34.87
CA ASN A 367 15.05 58.81 35.74
C ASN A 367 13.63 58.62 36.32
N ALA A 368 13.27 57.41 36.80
CA ALA A 368 12.97 57.16 38.23
C ALA A 368 12.41 55.75 38.61
N MET A 369 13.25 54.91 39.24
CA MET A 369 13.07 54.42 40.62
C MET A 369 11.74 53.76 41.10
N LYS A 370 11.68 52.41 41.11
CA LYS A 370 11.10 51.51 42.16
C LYS A 370 11.38 50.04 41.76
N ASN A 371 12.02 49.11 42.50
CA ASN A 371 12.27 48.80 43.92
C ASN A 371 11.39 47.62 44.45
N ASN A 372 12.08 46.50 44.74
CA ASN A 372 11.76 45.39 45.67
C ASN A 372 10.76 44.24 45.36
N ASN A 373 11.20 43.06 45.84
CA ASN A 373 10.50 41.79 46.12
C ASN A 373 10.06 40.94 44.90
N ASN A 374 10.04 39.60 44.97
CA ASN A 374 10.22 38.69 46.11
C ASN A 374 11.11 37.46 45.77
N ALA A 375 11.58 36.71 46.78
CA ALA A 375 12.44 35.54 46.61
C ALA A 375 12.07 34.38 47.57
N GLN A 376 12.53 33.15 47.25
CA GLN A 376 12.32 31.89 48.03
C GLN A 376 10.85 31.39 47.97
N LYS A 377 10.45 30.13 48.24
CA LYS A 377 11.04 28.88 48.80
C LYS A 377 10.44 27.68 48.01
N ALA A 378 10.76 26.38 48.16
CA ALA A 378 11.70 25.62 49.02
C ALA A 378 12.57 24.70 48.09
N LYS A 379 13.07 23.46 48.29
CA LYS A 379 13.05 22.34 49.28
C LYS A 379 11.71 21.57 49.44
N GLY A 380 11.68 20.27 49.83
CA GLY A 380 12.75 19.37 50.31
C GLY A 380 12.53 17.86 49.94
N PRO A 381 13.13 16.91 50.70
CA PRO A 381 13.58 15.61 50.15
C PRO A 381 12.96 14.35 50.81
N ASP A 382 13.47 13.17 50.43
CA ASP A 382 13.58 11.86 51.13
C ASP A 382 12.37 11.31 51.93
N ASP A 383 11.99 10.03 51.71
CA ASP A 383 12.52 8.95 52.57
C ASP A 383 12.20 7.49 52.11
N GLN A 384 12.77 6.53 52.83
CA GLN A 384 12.84 5.08 52.64
C GLN A 384 11.52 4.31 52.85
N ALA A 385 11.41 3.15 52.18
CA ALA A 385 10.71 1.98 52.73
C ALA A 385 11.37 0.66 52.28
N LYS A 386 11.96 -0.08 53.22
CA LYS A 386 12.39 -1.49 53.05
C LYS A 386 11.45 -2.38 53.86
N THR A 387 10.91 -3.44 53.27
CA THR A 387 10.13 -4.43 54.01
C THR A 387 10.72 -5.83 53.82
N LYS A 388 11.16 -6.44 54.93
CA LYS A 388 11.57 -7.85 55.04
C LYS A 388 10.41 -8.68 55.59
N ARG A 389 10.55 -10.01 55.46
CA ARG A 389 9.80 -11.13 56.06
C ARG A 389 8.77 -11.77 55.11
N GLY A 390 8.62 -13.10 55.11
CA GLY A 390 9.31 -14.08 55.97
C GLY A 390 9.30 -15.52 55.45
N MET A 391 10.13 -16.35 56.10
CA MET A 391 10.17 -17.81 55.95
C MET A 391 9.30 -18.44 57.06
N SER A 392 8.46 -19.42 56.71
CA SER A 392 7.91 -20.47 57.60
C SER A 392 6.99 -21.38 56.78
N MET A 393 7.09 -22.71 56.81
CA MET A 393 8.10 -23.59 57.41
C MET A 393 8.61 -24.57 56.36
#